data_AF-A0A8X6SQE8-F1
#
_entry.id   AF-A0A8X6SQE8-F1
#
_cell.length_a   1.000
_cell.length_b   1.000
_cell.length_c   1.000
_cell.angle_alpha   90.00
_cell.angle_beta   90.00
_cell.angle_gamma   90.00
#
_symmetry.space_group_name_H-M   'P 1'
#
loop_
_entity.id
_entity.type
_entity.pdbx_description
1 polymer ?
#
loop_
_entity_poly.entity_id
_entity_poly.type
_entity_poly.pdbx_seq_one_letter_code
_entity_poly.pdbx_strand_id
1 'polypeptide(L)'
;MDYLSNLQNRTKWKSPNHNIKVGEIVIIKEDNIPPATWPLGKVIETHPGKLTDSIIDRLQNYYGIDVRSNVGNLSGLQKNVIAALFHCSSSVEKPMHGQCPIGKDSWCYYQRALSCGKKPKEKYKGLANEVLNMIKPTYLELCTKELLTKCLHGKTQNSNECLNGVIWQRVPMEVFVCLKTLKSGGCCDPI
;
A
#
# COMPACT_ATOMS: atom_id res chain seq x y z
N MET A 1 19.58 -21.92 11.19
CA MET A 1 18.23 -21.82 10.58
C MET A 1 18.01 -20.37 10.13
N ASP A 2 19.04 -19.76 9.52
CA ASP A 2 19.22 -18.28 9.50
C ASP A 2 19.31 -17.70 8.10
N TYR A 3 19.20 -18.55 7.08
CA TYR A 3 19.28 -18.12 5.68
C TYR A 3 17.96 -17.47 5.21
N LEU A 4 16.83 -18.04 5.63
CA LEU A 4 15.49 -17.58 5.24
C LEU A 4 15.09 -16.25 5.88
N SER A 5 15.54 -15.97 7.11
CA SER A 5 15.29 -14.70 7.80
C SER A 5 16.03 -13.54 7.13
N ASN A 6 17.22 -13.78 6.58
CA ASN A 6 18.00 -12.75 5.87
C ASN A 6 17.47 -12.43 4.46
N LEU A 7 16.79 -13.39 3.82
CA LEU A 7 16.10 -13.23 2.52
C LEU A 7 14.87 -12.32 2.60
N GLN A 8 14.33 -12.09 3.80
CA GLN A 8 13.17 -11.24 4.05
C GLN A 8 13.53 -9.79 4.41
N ASN A 9 14.82 -9.46 4.47
CA ASN A 9 15.26 -8.10 4.77
C ASN A 9 15.00 -7.18 3.57
N ARG A 10 13.87 -6.46 3.61
CA ARG A 10 13.59 -5.35 2.73
C ARG A 10 14.53 -4.19 3.05
N THR A 11 15.44 -3.87 2.15
CA THR A 11 16.03 -2.52 2.11
C THR A 11 15.00 -1.58 1.47
N LYS A 12 14.24 -0.84 2.29
CA LYS A 12 13.60 0.41 1.82
C LYS A 12 14.69 1.23 1.14
N TRP A 13 14.41 1.82 -0.02
CA TRP A 13 15.34 2.69 -0.73
C TRP A 13 15.97 3.69 0.26
N LYS A 14 17.28 3.60 0.48
CA LYS A 14 18.00 4.38 1.51
C LYS A 14 18.42 5.76 1.00
N SER A 15 18.40 5.96 -0.31
CA SER A 15 18.73 7.20 -0.99
C SER A 15 17.48 7.74 -1.69
N PRO A 16 17.27 9.07 -1.71
CA PRO A 16 16.20 9.67 -2.50
C PRO A 16 16.41 9.31 -3.97
N ASN A 17 15.48 8.55 -4.53
CA ASN A 17 15.43 8.30 -5.96
C ASN A 17 14.75 9.46 -6.67
N HIS A 18 15.00 9.58 -7.98
CA HIS A 18 14.31 10.53 -8.85
C HIS A 18 12.78 10.40 -8.70
N ASN A 19 12.13 11.50 -8.33
CA ASN A 19 10.67 11.56 -8.31
C ASN A 19 10.13 11.49 -9.73
N ILE A 20 9.10 10.67 -9.93
CA ILE A 20 8.40 10.51 -11.20
C ILE A 20 7.94 11.89 -11.72
N LYS A 21 8.19 12.17 -13.00
CA LYS A 21 7.79 13.42 -13.65
C LYS A 21 6.69 13.22 -14.68
N VAL A 22 5.89 14.27 -14.92
CA VAL A 22 4.96 14.29 -16.05
C VAL A 22 5.71 14.06 -17.36
N GLY A 23 5.19 13.16 -18.19
CA GLY A 23 5.78 12.74 -19.45
C GLY A 23 6.68 11.50 -19.37
N GLU A 24 7.04 11.04 -18.16
CA GLU A 24 7.91 9.88 -17.96
C GLU A 24 7.17 8.58 -18.26
N ILE A 25 7.87 7.63 -18.90
CA ILE A 25 7.35 6.28 -19.17
C ILE A 25 7.66 5.39 -17.97
N VAL A 26 6.62 4.77 -17.40
CA VAL A 26 6.71 3.90 -16.23
C VAL A 26 6.20 2.51 -16.57
N ILE A 27 6.74 1.51 -15.89
CA ILE A 27 6.24 0.13 -15.96
C ILE A 27 5.11 0.00 -14.94
N ILE A 28 3.93 -0.45 -15.39
CA ILE A 28 2.78 -0.74 -14.52
C ILE A 28 2.86 -2.20 -14.10
N LYS A 29 2.86 -2.44 -12.79
CA LYS A 29 2.83 -3.79 -12.21
C LYS A 29 1.40 -4.14 -11.83
N GLU A 30 0.86 -5.19 -12.44
CA GLU A 30 -0.40 -5.80 -12.05
C GLU A 30 -0.16 -7.26 -11.65
N ASP A 31 -0.89 -7.74 -10.65
CA ASP A 31 -0.65 -9.08 -10.08
C ASP A 31 -1.12 -10.23 -11.00
N ASN A 32 -1.92 -9.96 -12.04
CA ASN A 32 -2.56 -10.96 -12.90
C ASN A 32 -2.01 -11.01 -14.34
N ILE A 33 -0.91 -10.31 -14.64
CA ILE A 33 -0.34 -10.32 -16.00
C ILE A 33 0.81 -11.34 -16.08
N PRO A 34 0.90 -12.15 -17.16
CA PRO A 34 2.00 -13.08 -17.35
C PRO A 34 3.37 -12.39 -17.18
N PRO A 35 4.34 -13.05 -16.51
CA PRO A 35 5.71 -12.57 -16.47
C PRO A 35 6.21 -12.30 -17.90
N ALA A 36 6.78 -11.12 -18.13
CA ALA A 36 7.26 -10.57 -19.41
C ALA A 36 6.25 -9.74 -20.23
N THR A 37 5.01 -9.58 -19.79
CA THR A 37 4.07 -8.63 -20.38
C THR A 37 3.80 -7.53 -19.37
N TRP A 38 4.56 -6.44 -19.41
CA TRP A 38 4.36 -5.33 -18.48
C TRP A 38 3.84 -4.11 -19.24
N PRO A 39 2.61 -3.65 -18.98
CA PRO A 39 2.10 -2.47 -19.64
C PRO A 39 2.96 -1.24 -19.29
N LEU A 40 3.30 -0.47 -20.33
CA LEU A 40 3.96 0.81 -20.17
C LEU A 40 2.91 1.91 -20.05
N GLY A 41 3.04 2.76 -19.05
CA GLY A 41 2.22 3.95 -18.85
C GLY A 41 3.05 5.22 -19.08
N LYS A 42 2.41 6.28 -19.57
CA LYS A 42 2.98 7.64 -19.55
C LYS A 42 2.36 8.42 -18.41
N VAL A 43 3.18 9.05 -17.58
CA VAL A 43 2.71 9.88 -16.48
C VAL A 43 2.09 11.14 -17.05
N ILE A 44 0.80 11.34 -16.78
CA ILE A 44 0.05 12.51 -17.28
C ILE A 44 -0.01 13.65 -16.26
N GLU A 45 0.04 13.32 -14.97
CA GLU A 45 -0.07 14.30 -13.89
C GLU A 45 0.68 13.79 -12.64
N THR A 46 1.21 14.73 -11.85
CA THR A 46 1.90 14.43 -10.59
C THR A 46 1.42 15.37 -9.49
N HIS A 47 1.27 14.85 -8.26
CA HIS A 47 0.83 15.64 -7.11
C HIS A 47 1.87 15.60 -5.97
N PRO A 48 2.89 16.48 -5.98
CA PRO A 48 3.94 16.48 -4.97
C PRO A 48 3.41 16.90 -3.58
N GLY A 49 3.96 16.28 -2.52
CA GLY A 49 3.68 16.64 -1.12
C GLY A 49 2.28 16.26 -0.60
N LYS A 50 1.48 15.62 -1.44
CA LYS A 50 0.06 15.32 -1.19
C LYS A 50 -0.14 13.98 -0.46
N LEU A 51 0.74 13.01 -0.67
CA LEU A 51 0.81 11.75 0.06
C LEU A 51 2.28 11.51 0.48
N THR A 52 2.57 11.55 1.78
CA THR A 52 3.93 11.40 2.31
C THR A 52 4.19 9.98 2.79
N ASP A 53 5.47 9.57 2.81
CA ASP A 53 5.88 8.27 3.38
C ASP A 53 5.35 8.05 4.79
N SER A 54 5.32 9.11 5.61
CA SER A 54 4.78 9.07 6.97
C SER A 54 3.28 8.75 7.03
N ILE A 55 2.50 9.20 6.05
CA ILE A 55 1.06 8.90 5.96
C ILE A 55 0.87 7.47 5.44
N ILE A 56 1.65 7.06 4.43
CA ILE A 56 1.63 5.70 3.90
C ILE A 56 1.95 4.69 5.01
N ASP A 57 3.07 4.89 5.71
CA ASP A 57 3.49 4.04 6.82
C ASP A 57 2.41 4.00 7.90
N ARG A 58 1.74 5.12 8.19
CA ARG A 58 0.66 5.16 9.18
C ARG A 58 -0.56 4.36 8.74
N LEU A 59 -1.01 4.50 7.50
CA LEU A 59 -2.14 3.74 6.95
C LEU A 59 -1.82 2.24 6.97
N GLN A 60 -0.63 1.85 6.53
CA GLN A 60 -0.17 0.45 6.56
C GLN A 60 -0.11 -0.12 7.99
N ASN A 61 0.38 0.67 8.95
CA ASN A 61 0.46 0.28 10.35
C ASN A 61 -0.92 0.01 10.95
N TYR A 62 -1.89 0.92 10.74
CA TYR A 62 -3.26 0.71 11.20
C TYR A 62 -3.88 -0.53 10.56
N TYR A 63 -3.78 -0.66 9.24
CA TYR A 63 -4.33 -1.81 8.53
C TYR A 63 -3.77 -3.13 9.08
N GLY A 64 -2.46 -3.21 9.31
CA GLY A 64 -1.82 -4.39 9.89
C GLY A 64 -2.28 -4.67 11.32
N ILE A 65 -2.46 -3.63 12.15
CA ILE A 65 -3.00 -3.77 13.51
C ILE A 65 -4.44 -4.28 13.46
N ASP A 66 -5.27 -3.73 12.58
CA ASP A 66 -6.68 -4.11 12.45
C ASP A 66 -6.82 -5.57 12.04
N VAL A 67 -6.05 -6.03 11.05
CA VAL A 67 -6.01 -7.45 10.63
C VAL A 67 -5.64 -8.36 11.79
N ARG A 68 -4.59 -8.02 12.57
CA ARG A 68 -4.13 -8.84 13.68
C ARG A 68 -5.05 -8.84 14.89
N SER A 69 -5.76 -7.73 15.13
CA SER A 69 -6.66 -7.57 16.29
C SER A 69 -8.10 -8.05 16.03
N ASN A 70 -8.46 -8.35 14.78
CA ASN A 70 -9.81 -8.76 14.39
C ASN A 70 -9.86 -10.15 13.74
N VAL A 71 -9.00 -11.08 14.19
CA VAL A 71 -9.01 -12.49 13.75
C VAL A 71 -10.41 -13.08 13.92
N GLY A 72 -10.95 -13.66 12.85
CA GLY A 72 -12.31 -14.21 12.83
C GLY A 72 -13.45 -13.18 12.93
N ASN A 73 -13.17 -11.88 13.06
CA ASN A 73 -14.17 -10.82 13.21
C ASN A 73 -14.20 -9.89 11.99
N LEU A 74 -14.94 -10.29 10.95
CA LEU A 74 -15.05 -9.53 9.71
C LEU A 74 -15.70 -8.14 9.91
N SER A 75 -16.75 -8.05 10.71
CA SER A 75 -17.44 -6.77 10.93
C SER A 75 -16.56 -5.79 11.69
N GLY A 76 -15.84 -6.26 12.71
CA GLY A 76 -14.86 -5.46 13.45
C GLY A 76 -13.71 -5.00 12.55
N LEU A 77 -13.14 -5.90 11.76
CA LEU A 77 -12.09 -5.58 10.80
C LEU A 77 -12.54 -4.50 9.81
N GLN A 78 -13.70 -4.68 9.18
CA GLN A 78 -14.22 -3.72 8.21
C GLN A 78 -14.44 -2.33 8.82
N LYS A 79 -15.04 -2.26 10.02
CA LYS A 79 -15.25 -0.99 10.73
C LYS A 79 -13.93 -0.31 11.07
N ASN A 80 -12.96 -1.05 11.59
CA ASN A 80 -11.69 -0.50 12.03
C ASN A 80 -10.84 0.01 10.85
N VAL A 81 -10.77 -0.74 9.76
CA VAL A 81 -9.97 -0.35 8.58
C VAL A 81 -10.55 0.92 7.94
N ILE A 82 -11.88 1.05 7.86
CA ILE A 82 -12.53 2.28 7.38
C ILE A 82 -12.25 3.44 8.34
N ALA A 83 -12.33 3.20 9.66
CA ALA A 83 -12.03 4.20 10.67
C ALA A 83 -10.57 4.68 10.58
N ALA A 84 -9.63 3.79 10.30
CA ALA A 84 -8.22 4.12 10.13
C ALA A 84 -7.96 5.12 9.00
N LEU A 85 -8.63 4.98 7.85
CA LEU A 85 -8.52 5.92 6.73
C LEU A 85 -8.93 7.33 7.16
N PHE A 86 -10.12 7.45 7.74
CA PHE A 86 -10.66 8.75 8.17
C PHE A 86 -9.84 9.34 9.32
N HIS A 87 -9.43 8.53 10.28
CA HIS A 87 -8.52 8.94 11.35
C HIS A 87 -7.19 9.48 10.79
N CYS A 88 -6.59 8.79 9.82
CA CYS A 88 -5.37 9.25 9.16
C CYS A 88 -5.59 10.51 8.30
N SER A 89 -6.83 10.80 7.94
CA SER A 89 -7.19 11.99 7.16
C SER A 89 -7.61 13.17 8.04
N SER A 90 -7.74 12.95 9.35
CA SER A 90 -8.18 13.97 10.31
C SER A 90 -7.20 15.14 10.42
N SER A 91 -7.73 16.35 10.56
CA SER A 91 -6.96 17.57 10.78
C SER A 91 -7.63 18.48 11.81
N VAL A 92 -6.92 19.52 12.27
CA VAL A 92 -7.45 20.52 13.21
C VAL A 92 -8.70 21.20 12.65
N GLU A 93 -8.68 21.53 11.36
CA GLU A 93 -9.79 22.21 10.66
C GLU A 93 -10.95 21.26 10.39
N LYS A 94 -10.66 19.98 10.13
CA LYS A 94 -11.64 18.96 9.78
C LYS A 94 -11.38 17.67 10.58
N PRO A 95 -11.88 17.59 11.82
CA PRO A 95 -11.79 16.38 12.62
C PRO A 95 -12.65 15.25 12.00
N MET A 96 -12.04 14.08 11.76
CA MET A 96 -12.66 12.93 11.07
C MET A 96 -12.62 11.66 11.95
N HIS A 97 -12.90 11.80 13.24
CA HIS A 97 -12.87 10.67 14.19
C HIS A 97 -14.21 9.95 14.35
N GLY A 98 -15.24 10.31 13.58
CA GLY A 98 -16.61 9.79 13.76
C GLY A 98 -16.75 8.27 13.60
N GLN A 99 -15.86 7.65 12.83
CA GLN A 99 -15.84 6.22 12.55
C GLN A 99 -14.97 5.45 13.56
N CYS A 100 -14.15 6.15 14.36
CA CYS A 100 -13.33 5.52 15.37
C CYS A 100 -14.21 4.92 16.48
N PRO A 101 -13.78 3.81 17.12
CA PRO A 101 -14.46 3.29 18.30
C PRO A 101 -14.64 4.37 19.37
N ILE A 102 -15.77 4.38 20.08
CA ILE A 102 -16.05 5.32 21.17
C ILE A 102 -15.69 4.64 22.50
N GLY A 103 -15.39 5.44 23.53
CA GLY A 103 -15.13 4.96 24.88
C GLY A 103 -13.68 5.10 25.30
N LYS A 104 -13.43 4.73 26.57
CA LYS A 104 -12.10 4.84 27.21
C LYS A 104 -11.08 3.86 26.62
N ASP A 105 -11.56 2.78 26.03
CA ASP A 105 -10.75 1.70 25.44
C ASP A 105 -10.53 1.88 23.93
N SER A 106 -11.00 2.97 23.34
CA SER A 106 -10.77 3.26 21.92
C SER A 106 -9.28 3.41 21.62
N TRP A 107 -8.79 2.83 20.53
CA TRP A 107 -7.43 3.11 20.07
C TRP A 107 -7.27 4.59 19.64
N CYS A 108 -8.37 5.29 19.34
CA CYS A 108 -8.37 6.68 18.96
C CYS A 108 -8.29 7.59 20.20
N TYR A 109 -7.19 8.33 20.33
CA TYR A 109 -7.00 9.32 21.40
C TYR A 109 -8.13 10.37 21.45
N TYR A 110 -8.60 10.83 20.29
CA TYR A 110 -9.64 11.85 20.21
C TYR A 110 -10.94 11.36 20.90
N GLN A 111 -11.36 10.13 20.59
CA GLN A 111 -12.55 9.52 21.19
C GLN A 111 -12.38 9.21 22.67
N ARG A 112 -11.18 8.78 23.08
CA ARG A 112 -10.83 8.59 24.50
C ARG A 112 -10.92 9.88 25.30
N ALA A 113 -10.41 10.98 24.75
CA ALA A 113 -10.44 12.28 25.41
C ALA A 113 -11.87 12.76 25.62
N LEU A 114 -12.72 12.66 24.58
CA LEU A 114 -14.15 12.97 24.67
C LEU A 114 -14.85 12.12 25.75
N SER A 115 -14.57 10.81 25.78
CA SER A 115 -15.16 9.88 26.75
C SER A 115 -14.73 10.16 28.20
N CYS A 116 -13.62 10.87 28.39
CA CYS A 116 -13.12 11.30 29.70
C CYS A 116 -13.46 12.77 30.02
N GLY A 117 -14.28 13.44 29.20
CA GLY A 117 -14.62 14.86 29.38
C GLY A 117 -13.46 15.83 29.11
N LYS A 118 -12.39 15.38 28.46
CA LYS A 118 -11.22 16.20 28.10
C LYS A 118 -11.39 16.80 26.71
N LYS A 119 -10.85 18.00 26.48
CA LYS A 119 -10.79 18.60 25.14
C LYS A 119 -9.77 17.83 24.29
N PRO A 120 -10.22 17.13 23.21
CA PRO A 120 -9.30 16.41 22.35
C PRO A 120 -8.43 17.39 21.56
N LYS A 121 -7.23 16.94 21.18
CA LYS A 121 -6.29 17.68 20.34
C LYS A 121 -5.91 16.81 19.15
N GLU A 122 -5.88 17.41 17.97
CA GLU A 122 -5.38 16.74 16.78
C GLU A 122 -3.87 16.62 16.82
N LYS A 123 -3.37 15.44 16.47
CA LYS A 123 -1.95 15.12 16.58
C LYS A 123 -1.19 15.37 15.27
N TYR A 124 -1.87 15.28 14.14
CA TYR A 124 -1.23 15.25 12.82
C TYR A 124 -1.90 16.20 11.84
N LYS A 125 -1.14 16.68 10.86
CA LYS A 125 -1.69 17.29 9.65
C LYS A 125 -2.26 16.15 8.80
N GLY A 126 -3.58 16.12 8.65
CA GLY A 126 -4.29 15.10 7.88
C GLY A 126 -3.94 15.12 6.39
N LEU A 127 -4.54 14.20 5.64
CA LEU A 127 -4.47 14.16 4.18
C LEU A 127 -5.18 15.39 3.59
N ALA A 128 -4.59 15.97 2.54
CA ALA A 128 -5.27 16.98 1.74
C ALA A 128 -6.54 16.37 1.11
N ASN A 129 -7.61 17.16 1.03
CA ASN A 129 -8.93 16.66 0.67
C ASN A 129 -8.98 16.10 -0.76
N GLU A 130 -8.20 16.66 -1.68
CA GLU A 130 -8.05 16.17 -3.05
C GLU A 130 -7.47 14.75 -3.08
N VAL A 131 -6.51 14.48 -2.20
CA VAL A 131 -5.81 13.20 -2.09
C VAL A 131 -6.72 12.18 -1.46
N LEU A 132 -7.42 12.56 -0.39
CA LEU A 132 -8.42 11.71 0.22
C LEU A 132 -9.48 11.30 -0.82
N ASN A 133 -9.99 12.25 -1.61
CA ASN A 133 -10.97 11.95 -2.64
C ASN A 133 -10.44 10.99 -3.71
N MET A 134 -9.15 11.10 -4.05
CA MET A 134 -8.49 10.20 -5.00
C MET A 134 -8.29 8.79 -4.43
N ILE A 135 -7.78 8.65 -3.21
CA ILE A 135 -7.44 7.34 -2.64
C ILE A 135 -8.62 6.62 -2.01
N LYS A 136 -9.65 7.36 -1.56
CA LYS A 136 -10.77 6.81 -0.79
C LYS A 136 -11.53 5.71 -1.54
N PRO A 137 -11.89 5.86 -2.83
CA PRO A 137 -12.59 4.79 -3.55
C PRO A 137 -11.79 3.49 -3.56
N THR A 138 -10.52 3.55 -3.96
CA THR A 138 -9.61 2.40 -3.98
C THR A 138 -9.43 1.80 -2.58
N TYR A 139 -9.24 2.64 -1.56
CA TYR A 139 -9.08 2.16 -0.20
C TYR A 139 -10.34 1.44 0.30
N LEU A 140 -11.54 1.98 0.03
CA LEU A 140 -12.80 1.35 0.41
C LEU A 140 -13.07 0.04 -0.35
N GLU A 141 -12.63 -0.05 -1.60
CA GLU A 141 -12.66 -1.29 -2.37
C GLU A 141 -11.79 -2.36 -1.72
N LEU A 142 -10.60 -2.00 -1.21
CA LEU A 142 -9.74 -2.87 -0.40
C LEU A 142 -10.35 -3.23 0.97
N CYS A 143 -11.45 -2.60 1.37
CA CYS A 143 -12.21 -2.87 2.59
C CYS A 143 -13.52 -3.66 2.33
N THR A 144 -13.70 -4.19 1.13
CA THR A 144 -14.84 -5.04 0.78
C THR A 144 -14.83 -6.33 1.61
N LYS A 145 -16.02 -6.89 1.85
CA LYS A 145 -16.15 -8.11 2.67
C LYS A 145 -15.39 -9.25 2.00
N GLU A 146 -15.50 -9.36 0.69
CA GLU A 146 -14.89 -10.38 -0.16
C GLU A 146 -13.36 -10.41 0.02
N LEU A 147 -12.71 -9.24 0.06
CA LEU A 147 -11.27 -9.14 0.29
C LEU A 147 -10.90 -9.35 1.76
N LEU A 148 -11.59 -8.68 2.68
CA LEU A 148 -11.28 -8.76 4.12
C LEU A 148 -11.49 -10.14 4.71
N THR A 149 -12.40 -10.95 4.15
CA THR A 149 -12.60 -12.35 4.59
C THR A 149 -11.31 -13.16 4.44
N LYS A 150 -10.48 -12.85 3.44
CA LYS A 150 -9.18 -13.50 3.22
C LYS A 150 -8.15 -13.12 4.29
N CYS A 151 -8.34 -12.02 5.00
CA CYS A 151 -7.42 -11.54 6.04
C CYS A 151 -7.77 -12.05 7.44
N LEU A 152 -8.88 -12.78 7.62
CA LEU A 152 -9.37 -13.20 8.94
C LEU A 152 -8.45 -14.17 9.69
N HIS A 153 -7.48 -14.77 9.02
CA HIS A 153 -6.45 -15.60 9.65
C HIS A 153 -5.38 -14.78 10.39
N GLY A 154 -5.47 -13.44 10.38
CA GLY A 154 -4.61 -12.55 11.16
C GLY A 154 -3.16 -12.45 10.68
N LYS A 155 -2.86 -13.01 9.50
CA LYS A 155 -1.53 -12.89 8.89
C LYS A 155 -1.64 -11.97 7.69
N THR A 156 -0.63 -11.16 7.46
CA THR A 156 -0.49 -10.43 6.19
C THR A 156 0.00 -11.43 5.14
N GLN A 157 -0.78 -11.68 4.09
CA GLN A 157 -0.29 -12.47 2.96
C GLN A 157 0.86 -11.71 2.31
N ASN A 158 2.06 -12.29 2.32
CA ASN A 158 2.81 -12.32 1.08
C ASN A 158 3.76 -13.53 0.97
N SER A 159 3.23 -14.70 0.56
CA SER A 159 4.07 -15.82 0.10
C SER A 159 4.77 -15.51 -1.24
N ASN A 160 4.23 -14.60 -2.06
CA ASN A 160 4.92 -14.15 -3.27
C ASN A 160 6.13 -13.26 -2.94
N GLU A 161 6.23 -12.64 -1.76
CA GLU A 161 7.37 -11.80 -1.34
C GLU A 161 8.57 -12.63 -0.92
N CYS A 162 8.36 -13.81 -0.31
CA CYS A 162 9.48 -14.70 -0.06
C CYS A 162 10.02 -15.27 -1.37
N LEU A 163 9.14 -15.62 -2.31
CA LEU A 163 9.55 -16.09 -3.64
C LEU A 163 10.22 -14.97 -4.45
N ASN A 164 9.63 -13.78 -4.49
CA ASN A 164 10.21 -12.61 -5.15
C ASN A 164 11.54 -12.23 -4.52
N GLY A 165 11.68 -12.21 -3.19
CA GLY A 165 12.96 -11.95 -2.52
C GLY A 165 14.05 -12.95 -2.93
N VAL A 166 13.70 -14.23 -3.04
CA VAL A 166 14.59 -15.28 -3.57
C VAL A 166 14.94 -15.04 -5.05
N ILE A 167 13.96 -14.63 -5.87
CA ILE A 167 14.18 -14.31 -7.29
C ILE A 167 15.09 -13.10 -7.43
N TRP A 168 14.86 -12.02 -6.67
CA TRP A 168 15.66 -10.78 -6.73
C TRP A 168 17.10 -10.99 -6.23
N GLN A 169 17.34 -11.91 -5.29
CA GLN A 169 18.71 -12.30 -4.90
C GLN A 169 19.42 -13.10 -5.99
N ARG A 170 18.68 -13.89 -6.77
CA ARG A 170 19.23 -14.70 -7.86
C ARG A 170 19.34 -13.93 -9.18
N VAL A 171 18.50 -12.91 -9.36
CA VAL A 171 18.38 -12.09 -10.57
C VAL A 171 18.16 -10.63 -10.12
N PRO A 172 19.24 -9.89 -9.81
CA PRO A 172 19.13 -8.49 -9.41
C PRO A 172 18.55 -7.63 -10.54
N MET A 173 17.63 -6.70 -10.22
CA MET A 173 16.98 -5.79 -11.18
C MET A 173 17.93 -4.89 -11.98
N GLU A 174 19.19 -4.85 -11.58
CA GLU A 174 20.25 -4.09 -12.24
C GLU A 174 20.70 -4.73 -13.56
N VAL A 175 20.38 -6.01 -13.78
CA VAL A 175 20.74 -6.73 -15.00
C VAL A 175 19.49 -6.94 -15.87
N PHE A 176 19.34 -6.10 -16.89
CA PHE A 176 18.38 -6.32 -17.96
C PHE A 176 18.84 -7.51 -18.82
N VAL A 177 18.40 -8.73 -18.47
CA VAL A 177 18.60 -9.90 -19.32
C VAL A 177 17.50 -9.89 -20.39
N CYS A 178 17.65 -9.02 -21.39
CA CYS A 178 17.01 -9.27 -22.67
C CYS A 178 17.65 -10.53 -23.26
N LEU A 179 16.84 -11.53 -23.63
CA LEU A 179 17.31 -12.57 -24.53
C LEU A 179 17.85 -11.88 -25.79
N LYS A 180 19.18 -11.83 -25.93
CA LYS A 180 19.82 -11.37 -27.16
C LYS A 180 19.53 -12.38 -28.27
N THR A 181 18.60 -11.98 -29.14
CA THR A 181 18.54 -12.31 -30.56
C THR A 181 17.88 -13.64 -30.95
N LEU A 182 16.74 -13.57 -31.67
CA LEU A 182 16.44 -14.54 -32.73
C LEU A 182 17.31 -14.15 -33.94
N LYS A 183 18.33 -14.95 -34.22
CA LYS A 183 19.45 -14.64 -35.12
C LYS A 183 19.44 -15.59 -36.32
N SER A 184 18.34 -15.64 -37.06
CA SER A 184 18.31 -16.22 -38.41
C SER A 184 17.02 -15.84 -39.11
N GLY A 185 17.16 -15.07 -40.19
CA GLY A 185 16.14 -14.92 -41.21
C GLY A 185 16.22 -16.05 -42.24
N GLY A 186 15.09 -16.30 -42.88
CA GLY A 186 14.97 -17.03 -44.13
C GLY A 186 13.80 -16.45 -44.89
N CYS A 187 14.04 -15.41 -45.68
CA CYS A 187 13.14 -15.03 -46.76
C CYS A 187 13.64 -15.80 -47.98
N CYS A 188 12.86 -16.79 -48.42
CA CYS A 188 13.09 -17.46 -49.68
C CYS A 188 12.16 -16.82 -50.71
N ASP A 189 12.70 -15.88 -51.47
CA ASP A 189 12.34 -15.60 -52.87
C ASP A 189 13.69 -15.52 -53.62
N PRO A 190 13.85 -15.80 -54.93
CA PRO A 190 12.84 -15.86 -56.00
C PRO A 190 13.03 -16.95 -57.09
N ILE A 191 12.00 -17.27 -57.87
CA ILE A 191 11.85 -16.95 -59.32
C ILE A 191 10.37 -16.73 -59.59
#